data_AF-A0A2A9F921-F1
#
_entry.id   AF-A0A2A9F921-F1
#
_cell.length_a   1.000
_cell.length_b   1.000
_cell.length_c   1.000
_cell.angle_alpha   90.00
_cell.angle_beta   90.00
_cell.angle_gamma   90.00
#
_symmetry.space_group_name_H-M   'P 1'
#
loop_
_entity.id
_entity.type
_entity.pdbx_description
1 polymer ?
#
loop_
_entity_poly.entity_id
_entity_poly.type
_entity_poly.pdbx_seq_one_letter_code
_entity_poly.pdbx_strand_id
1 'polypeptide(L)'
;MSEKHSGSSPRWYGVAVAALVAAFLSLGFGATAQATPDTSQTAQTQLTKDYCGGSGISKWVPDRWFKAEFSDSCAKHDRCYSRASSTDRLVCDKNLLQDLRGACAQAYPSGLKGATCRGVARTYYEAVRKFAKGHYHGSGNPN
;
A
#
# COMPACT_ATOMS: atom_id res chain seq x y z
N MET A 1 -28.46 -42.26 32.76
CA MET A 1 -27.39 -43.24 33.01
C MET A 1 -26.28 -42.87 32.02
N SER A 2 -25.33 -41.98 32.35
CA SER A 2 -24.06 -42.26 33.06
C SER A 2 -23.31 -43.43 32.40
N GLU A 3 -22.06 -43.35 31.92
CA GLU A 3 -20.88 -42.65 32.45
C GLU A 3 -19.88 -42.22 31.35
N LYS A 4 -18.92 -41.39 31.79
CA LYS A 4 -17.80 -40.76 31.07
C LYS A 4 -16.62 -41.73 30.93
N HIS A 5 -15.77 -41.53 29.90
CA HIS A 5 -14.32 -41.77 30.03
C HIS A 5 -13.48 -40.75 29.25
N SER A 6 -12.49 -40.21 29.96
CA SER A 6 -11.43 -39.28 29.55
C SER A 6 -10.27 -39.95 28.79
N GLY A 7 -9.55 -39.16 28.00
CA GLY A 7 -8.17 -39.43 27.54
C GLY A 7 -7.69 -38.32 26.59
N SER A 8 -7.16 -37.22 27.10
CA SER A 8 -5.72 -36.89 27.32
C SER A 8 -4.95 -36.47 26.07
N SER A 9 -4.64 -35.17 26.01
CA SER A 9 -3.90 -34.43 24.97
C SER A 9 -2.39 -34.32 25.27
N PRO A 10 -1.52 -34.13 24.26
CA PRO A 10 -0.13 -33.73 24.50
C PRO A 10 0.02 -32.20 24.61
N ARG A 11 0.57 -31.81 25.75
CA ARG A 11 0.99 -30.46 26.18
C ARG A 11 2.12 -29.93 25.31
N TRP A 12 1.91 -28.78 24.68
CA TRP A 12 3.01 -27.94 24.19
C TRP A 12 3.44 -27.03 25.34
N TYR A 13 4.70 -27.18 25.73
CA TYR A 13 5.31 -26.50 26.86
C TYR A 13 5.46 -25.00 26.58
N GLY A 14 4.84 -24.18 27.43
CA GLY A 14 5.21 -22.79 27.57
C GLY A 14 6.50 -22.68 28.39
N VAL A 15 7.33 -21.69 28.05
CA VAL A 15 8.25 -21.08 29.02
C VAL A 15 7.97 -19.59 28.99
N ALA A 16 7.13 -19.17 29.94
CA ALA A 16 7.09 -17.81 30.41
C ALA A 16 8.40 -17.56 31.17
N VAL A 17 9.27 -16.69 30.66
CA VAL A 17 10.46 -16.27 31.40
C VAL A 17 10.02 -15.17 32.36
N ALA A 18 10.12 -15.52 33.65
CA ALA A 18 9.78 -14.72 34.79
C ALA A 18 10.53 -13.38 34.82
N ALA A 19 9.82 -12.35 35.24
CA ALA A 19 10.35 -11.05 35.59
C ALA A 19 11.38 -11.16 36.73
N LEU A 20 12.60 -10.67 36.49
CA LEU A 20 13.53 -10.32 37.55
C LEU A 20 13.50 -8.80 37.72
N VAL A 21 12.99 -8.37 38.87
CA VAL A 21 12.92 -6.99 39.31
C VAL A 21 14.31 -6.54 39.72
N ALA A 22 14.97 -5.73 38.89
CA ALA A 22 16.15 -4.98 39.31
C ALA A 22 15.69 -3.57 39.72
N ALA A 23 15.61 -3.33 41.03
CA ALA A 23 15.39 -2.02 41.60
C ALA A 23 16.65 -1.16 41.43
N PHE A 24 16.66 -0.30 40.41
CA PHE A 24 17.63 0.79 40.29
C PHE A 24 16.93 2.11 40.60
N LEU A 25 17.22 2.63 41.80
CA LEU A 25 16.88 3.97 42.25
C LEU A 25 17.90 4.97 41.71
N SER A 26 17.37 6.08 41.17
CA SER A 26 18.01 7.40 40.99
C SER A 26 18.84 7.63 39.73
N LEU A 27 18.21 8.27 38.73
CA LEU A 27 18.50 9.62 38.21
C LEU A 27 17.92 9.74 36.79
N GLY A 28 17.17 10.81 36.56
CA GLY A 28 16.30 11.00 35.40
C GLY A 28 17.02 10.88 34.05
N PHE A 29 16.49 10.01 33.21
CA PHE A 29 16.63 10.09 31.77
C PHE A 29 15.22 10.23 31.21
N GLY A 30 14.92 11.39 30.61
CA GLY A 30 13.69 11.57 29.85
C GLY A 30 13.67 10.54 28.73
N ALA A 31 12.68 9.65 28.72
CA ALA A 31 12.47 8.72 27.64
C ALA A 31 12.02 9.48 26.40
N THR A 32 12.97 9.96 25.59
CA THR A 32 12.66 10.21 24.18
C THR A 32 12.53 8.83 23.53
N ALA A 33 11.29 8.39 23.33
CA ALA A 33 10.99 7.27 22.47
C ALA A 33 11.46 7.63 21.05
N GLN A 34 12.72 7.30 20.74
CA GLN A 34 13.21 7.36 19.37
C GLN A 34 12.60 6.17 18.65
N ALA A 35 11.59 6.44 17.81
CA ALA A 35 11.11 5.49 16.83
C ALA A 35 12.31 4.96 16.05
N THR A 36 12.52 3.64 16.14
CA THR A 36 13.49 2.93 15.32
C THR A 36 13.18 3.23 13.86
N PRO A 37 14.17 3.61 13.03
CA PRO A 37 13.95 3.70 11.60
C PRO A 37 13.55 2.30 11.12
N ASP A 38 12.34 2.22 10.58
CA ASP A 38 11.74 1.02 10.03
C ASP A 38 12.70 0.39 9.02
N THR A 39 13.23 -0.78 9.36
CA THR A 39 14.13 -1.58 8.52
C THR A 39 13.35 -2.27 7.38
N SER A 40 12.20 -1.73 6.99
CA SER A 40 11.49 -2.07 5.75
C SER A 40 12.02 -1.32 4.52
N GLN A 41 12.99 -0.42 4.67
CA GLN A 41 13.52 0.37 3.54
C GLN A 41 14.63 -0.31 2.73
N THR A 42 15.12 -1.50 3.09
CA THR A 42 16.21 -2.19 2.36
C THR A 42 15.78 -3.30 1.41
N ALA A 43 14.48 -3.64 1.35
CA ALA A 43 13.91 -4.40 0.23
C ALA A 43 13.59 -3.51 -0.99
N GLN A 44 13.93 -2.21 -0.92
CA GLN A 44 13.73 -1.21 -1.96
C GLN A 44 14.95 -0.96 -2.86
N THR A 45 15.87 -1.91 -3.00
CA THR A 45 16.85 -1.84 -4.08
C THR A 45 16.22 -2.35 -5.38
N GLN A 46 15.68 -1.41 -6.16
CA GLN A 46 15.38 -1.53 -7.59
C GLN A 46 14.10 -2.28 -8.01
N LEU A 47 12.94 -1.76 -7.60
CA LEU A 47 11.91 -1.55 -8.62
C LEU A 47 12.42 -0.32 -9.41
N THR A 48 12.92 -0.53 -10.63
CA THR A 48 13.22 0.58 -11.56
C THR A 48 12.03 1.54 -11.51
N LYS A 49 12.24 2.81 -11.19
CA LYS A 49 11.14 3.74 -10.90
C LYS A 49 10.25 3.94 -12.14
N ASP A 50 9.25 3.08 -12.27
CA ASP A 50 8.06 3.24 -13.09
C ASP A 50 7.05 3.93 -12.19
N TYR A 51 6.88 5.24 -12.33
CA TYR A 51 5.79 5.95 -11.68
C TYR A 51 4.88 6.49 -12.78
N CYS A 52 3.59 6.21 -12.57
CA CYS A 52 2.44 6.46 -13.46
C CYS A 52 2.55 6.03 -14.93
N GLY A 53 3.71 5.56 -15.36
CA GLY A 53 4.02 4.95 -16.64
C GLY A 53 5.37 4.23 -16.53
N GLY A 54 5.90 3.79 -17.67
CA GLY A 54 7.19 3.12 -17.72
C GLY A 54 7.97 3.52 -18.97
N SER A 55 8.14 2.60 -19.90
CA SER A 55 8.91 2.84 -21.12
C SER A 55 8.08 3.46 -22.27
N GLY A 56 8.78 3.93 -23.31
CA GLY A 56 8.14 4.46 -24.52
C GLY A 56 7.43 5.79 -24.28
N ILE A 57 6.20 5.92 -24.79
CA ILE A 57 5.39 7.14 -24.64
C ILE A 57 4.88 7.34 -23.19
N SER A 58 4.75 6.25 -22.42
CA SER A 58 4.21 6.29 -21.06
C SER A 58 5.18 6.91 -20.06
N LYS A 59 6.47 7.02 -20.39
CA LYS A 59 7.48 7.70 -19.57
C LYS A 59 7.19 9.19 -19.32
N TRP A 60 6.31 9.77 -20.14
CA TRP A 60 5.89 11.16 -20.05
C TRP A 60 4.63 11.36 -19.23
N VAL A 61 4.02 10.28 -18.72
CA VAL A 61 2.89 10.39 -17.80
C VAL A 61 3.41 11.00 -16.50
N PRO A 62 2.87 12.15 -16.05
CA PRO A 62 3.38 12.79 -14.85
C PRO A 62 3.15 12.00 -13.56
N ASP A 63 4.12 12.07 -12.67
CA ASP A 63 4.04 11.49 -11.32
C ASP A 63 3.23 12.31 -10.32
N ARG A 64 2.84 13.52 -10.72
CA ARG A 64 2.15 14.50 -9.88
C ARG A 64 1.34 15.46 -10.74
N TRP A 65 0.31 16.02 -10.12
CA TRP A 65 -0.41 17.18 -10.63
C TRP A 65 -0.21 18.36 -9.68
N PHE A 66 0.73 19.25 -10.02
CA PHE A 66 1.16 20.36 -9.15
C PHE A 66 1.53 19.90 -7.73
N LYS A 67 0.66 20.11 -6.72
CA LYS A 67 0.87 19.70 -5.32
C LYS A 67 0.30 18.32 -4.99
N ALA A 68 -0.45 17.70 -5.90
CA ALA A 68 -1.00 16.37 -5.70
C ALA A 68 0.00 15.32 -6.19
N GLU A 69 0.55 14.54 -5.28
CA GLU A 69 1.48 13.44 -5.60
C GLU A 69 0.69 12.20 -6.03
N PHE A 70 0.98 11.67 -7.21
CA PHE A 70 0.29 10.52 -7.80
C PHE A 70 1.12 9.23 -7.77
N SER A 71 2.44 9.32 -7.59
CA SER A 71 3.35 8.17 -7.59
C SER A 71 2.88 7.00 -6.72
N ASP A 72 2.45 7.27 -5.48
CA ASP A 72 2.00 6.20 -4.57
C ASP A 72 0.73 5.50 -5.07
N SER A 73 -0.18 6.25 -5.69
CA SER A 73 -1.41 5.70 -6.28
C SER A 73 -1.07 4.81 -7.48
N CYS A 74 -0.13 5.25 -8.31
CA CYS A 74 0.36 4.50 -9.47
C CYS A 74 1.11 3.22 -9.04
N ALA A 75 1.99 3.30 -8.04
CA ALA A 75 2.70 2.14 -7.52
C ALA A 75 1.77 1.07 -6.92
N LYS A 76 0.66 1.49 -6.29
CA LYS A 76 -0.39 0.55 -5.85
C LYS A 76 -1.11 -0.10 -7.02
N HIS A 77 -1.39 0.65 -8.08
CA HIS A 77 -2.02 0.14 -9.30
C HIS A 77 -1.13 -0.89 -10.01
N ASP A 78 0.16 -0.60 -10.17
CA ASP A 78 1.13 -1.53 -10.78
C ASP A 78 1.23 -2.84 -9.99
N ARG A 79 1.21 -2.75 -8.65
CA ARG A 79 1.14 -3.94 -7.79
C ARG A 79 -0.15 -4.73 -8.00
N CYS A 80 -1.27 -4.05 -8.17
CA CYS A 80 -2.57 -4.69 -8.47
C CYS A 80 -2.58 -5.37 -9.84
N TYR A 81 -1.83 -4.83 -10.82
CA TYR A 81 -1.63 -5.42 -12.14
C TYR A 81 -0.64 -6.58 -12.15
N SER A 82 0.14 -6.77 -11.09
CA SER A 82 1.17 -7.81 -11.02
C SER A 82 0.59 -9.23 -10.94
N ARG A 83 1.43 -10.22 -11.26
CA ARG A 83 1.12 -11.66 -11.16
C ARG A 83 0.69 -12.13 -9.76
N ALA A 84 1.02 -11.36 -8.73
CA ALA A 84 0.68 -11.68 -7.34
C ALA A 84 -0.77 -11.32 -6.99
N SER A 85 -1.49 -10.61 -7.85
CA SER A 85 -2.85 -10.14 -7.60
C SER A 85 -3.89 -11.01 -8.31
N SER A 86 -4.96 -11.36 -7.59
CA SER A 86 -6.18 -11.96 -8.14
C SER A 86 -7.30 -10.95 -8.37
N THR A 87 -6.98 -9.65 -8.27
CA THR A 87 -7.98 -8.57 -8.39
C THR A 87 -8.30 -8.32 -9.86
N ASP A 88 -9.59 -8.23 -10.20
CA ASP A 88 -10.04 -7.87 -11.54
C ASP A 88 -9.43 -6.53 -12.00
N ARG A 89 -9.05 -6.45 -13.27
CA ARG A 89 -8.45 -5.26 -13.87
C ARG A 89 -9.30 -4.02 -13.64
N LEU A 90 -10.61 -4.14 -13.83
CA LEU A 90 -11.55 -3.05 -13.60
C LEU A 90 -11.51 -2.52 -12.15
N VAL A 91 -11.34 -3.42 -11.17
CA VAL A 91 -11.25 -3.02 -9.76
C VAL A 91 -9.93 -2.32 -9.50
N CYS A 92 -8.80 -2.83 -10.03
CA CYS A 92 -7.52 -2.13 -9.96
C CYS A 92 -7.62 -0.71 -10.54
N ASP A 93 -8.22 -0.55 -11.72
CA ASP A 93 -8.33 0.75 -12.39
C ASP A 93 -9.25 1.71 -11.60
N LYS A 94 -10.35 1.22 -11.02
CA LYS A 94 -11.23 2.04 -10.15
C LYS A 94 -10.52 2.49 -8.88
N ASN A 95 -9.72 1.61 -8.27
CA ASN A 95 -8.92 1.94 -7.10
C ASN A 95 -7.89 3.03 -7.43
N LEU A 96 -7.25 2.96 -8.60
CA LEU A 96 -6.37 4.04 -9.09
C LEU A 96 -7.12 5.38 -9.14
N LEU A 97 -8.31 5.43 -9.74
CA LEU A 97 -9.10 6.66 -9.81
C LEU A 97 -9.44 7.22 -8.42
N GLN A 98 -9.82 6.34 -7.50
CA GLN A 98 -10.15 6.73 -6.12
C GLN A 98 -8.93 7.30 -5.41
N ASP A 99 -7.79 6.62 -5.47
CA ASP A 99 -6.56 7.02 -4.80
C ASP A 99 -6.03 8.36 -5.34
N LEU A 100 -6.05 8.54 -6.67
CA LEU A 100 -5.70 9.82 -7.31
C LEU A 100 -6.63 10.96 -6.87
N ARG A 101 -7.94 10.69 -6.77
CA ARG A 101 -8.91 11.68 -6.26
C ARG A 101 -8.67 12.00 -4.78
N GLY A 102 -8.25 11.02 -3.99
CA GLY A 102 -7.82 11.20 -2.61
C GLY A 102 -6.61 12.14 -2.51
N ALA A 103 -5.57 11.90 -3.31
CA ALA A 103 -4.40 12.77 -3.40
C ALA A 103 -4.79 14.20 -3.81
N CYS A 104 -5.71 14.35 -4.77
CA CYS A 104 -6.26 15.64 -5.15
C CYS A 104 -6.99 16.35 -4.00
N ALA A 105 -7.82 15.63 -3.24
CA ALA A 105 -8.56 16.20 -2.11
C ALA A 105 -7.63 16.64 -0.97
N GLN A 106 -6.58 15.88 -0.71
CA GLN A 106 -5.57 16.22 0.28
C GLN A 106 -4.76 17.46 -0.11
N ALA A 107 -4.34 17.56 -1.38
CA ALA A 107 -3.58 18.71 -1.86
C ALA A 107 -4.43 19.97 -2.10
N TYR A 108 -5.70 19.78 -2.43
CA TYR A 108 -6.65 20.84 -2.80
C TYR A 108 -8.03 20.59 -2.19
N PRO A 109 -8.24 20.96 -0.91
CA PRO A 109 -9.51 20.73 -0.22
C PRO A 109 -10.72 21.39 -0.90
N SER A 110 -10.52 22.52 -1.58
CA SER A 110 -11.56 23.24 -2.31
C SER A 110 -11.01 24.04 -3.50
N GLY A 111 -11.92 24.61 -4.28
CA GLY A 111 -11.61 25.50 -5.40
C GLY A 111 -11.34 24.80 -6.74
N LEU A 112 -11.14 25.63 -7.78
CA LEU A 112 -11.02 25.19 -9.17
C LEU A 112 -9.86 24.21 -9.38
N LYS A 113 -8.71 24.44 -8.71
CA LYS A 113 -7.56 23.53 -8.81
C LYS A 113 -7.91 22.11 -8.37
N GLY A 114 -8.64 21.94 -7.26
CA GLY A 114 -9.08 20.62 -6.82
C GLY A 114 -10.02 19.94 -7.82
N ALA A 115 -10.93 20.70 -8.43
CA ALA A 115 -11.81 20.19 -9.48
C ALA A 115 -11.02 19.74 -10.72
N THR A 116 -10.08 20.56 -11.19
CA THR A 116 -9.21 20.23 -12.33
C THR A 116 -8.34 19.01 -12.03
N CYS A 117 -7.78 18.91 -10.82
CA CYS A 117 -7.01 17.73 -10.37
C CYS A 117 -7.82 16.44 -10.51
N ARG A 118 -9.07 16.44 -10.02
CA ARG A 118 -9.96 15.27 -10.11
C ARG A 118 -10.36 14.96 -11.56
N GLY A 119 -10.41 15.98 -12.42
CA GLY A 119 -10.55 15.81 -13.87
C GLY A 119 -9.35 15.09 -14.48
N VAL A 120 -8.12 15.50 -14.13
CA VAL A 120 -6.89 14.83 -14.55
C VAL A 120 -6.83 13.38 -14.03
N ALA A 121 -7.22 13.14 -12.77
CA ALA A 121 -7.32 11.78 -12.22
C ALA A 121 -8.26 10.89 -13.06
N ARG A 122 -9.37 11.44 -13.57
CA ARG A 122 -10.26 10.73 -14.49
C ARG A 122 -9.59 10.40 -15.82
N THR A 123 -8.77 11.30 -16.36
CA THR A 123 -7.98 11.03 -17.57
C THR A 123 -7.01 9.85 -17.38
N TYR A 124 -6.39 9.71 -16.19
CA TYR A 124 -5.51 8.57 -15.89
C TYR A 124 -6.28 7.26 -15.92
N TYR A 125 -7.44 7.22 -15.25
CA TYR A 125 -8.35 6.08 -15.30
C TYR A 125 -8.73 5.71 -16.74
N GLU A 126 -9.18 6.68 -17.53
CA GLU A 126 -9.58 6.41 -18.91
C GLU A 126 -8.42 5.91 -19.77
N ALA A 127 -7.21 6.45 -19.57
CA ALA A 127 -6.00 6.00 -20.25
C ALA A 127 -5.67 4.54 -19.92
N VAL A 128 -5.68 4.12 -18.65
CA VAL A 128 -5.40 2.71 -18.29
C VAL A 128 -6.50 1.78 -18.78
N ARG A 129 -7.78 2.21 -18.73
CA ARG A 129 -8.90 1.44 -19.27
C ARG A 129 -8.73 1.16 -20.76
N LYS A 130 -8.30 2.17 -21.52
CA LYS A 130 -8.20 2.12 -22.99
C LYS A 130 -6.91 1.45 -23.48
N PHE A 131 -5.77 1.70 -22.84
CA PHE A 131 -4.46 1.34 -23.40
C PHE A 131 -3.69 0.30 -22.58
N ALA A 132 -3.98 0.14 -21.28
CA ALA A 132 -3.11 -0.63 -20.39
C ALA A 132 -3.46 -2.13 -20.27
N LYS A 133 -4.43 -2.66 -21.03
CA LYS A 133 -4.85 -4.08 -20.89
C LYS A 133 -3.68 -5.05 -21.06
N GLY A 134 -2.74 -4.76 -21.96
CA GLY A 134 -1.56 -5.61 -22.19
C GLY A 134 -0.55 -5.66 -21.04
N HIS A 135 -0.64 -4.73 -20.09
CA HIS A 135 0.21 -4.69 -18.90
C HIS A 135 -0.43 -5.40 -17.68
N TYR A 136 -1.67 -5.87 -17.82
CA TYR A 136 -2.31 -6.64 -16.77
C TYR A 136 -1.76 -8.07 -16.76
N HIS A 137 -1.13 -8.44 -15.65
CA HIS A 137 -0.51 -9.75 -15.45
C HIS A 137 -1.10 -10.52 -14.26
N GLY A 138 -2.11 -9.97 -13.58
CA GLY A 138 -2.85 -10.63 -12.51
C GLY A 138 -3.71 -11.80 -13.01
N SER A 139 -4.22 -12.59 -12.07
CA SER A 139 -5.05 -13.78 -12.36
C SER A 139 -6.56 -13.51 -12.34
N GLY A 140 -7.00 -12.29 -12.05
CA GLY A 140 -8.40 -11.88 -12.10
C GLY A 140 -8.92 -11.63 -13.51
N ASN A 141 -10.16 -11.16 -13.64
CA ASN A 141 -10.74 -10.83 -14.94
C ASN A 141 -10.01 -9.64 -15.58
N PRO A 142 -9.42 -9.79 -16.78
CA PRO A 142 -8.69 -8.72 -17.46
C PRO A 142 -9.61 -7.68 -18.14
N ASN A 143 -10.93 -7.84 -18.10
CA ASN A 143 -11.88 -6.96 -18.77
C ASN A 143 -12.41 -5.86 -17.85
#